data_AF-R6IYP7-F1
#
_entry.id   AF-R6IYP7-F1
#
_cell.length_a   1.000
_cell.length_b   1.000
_cell.length_c   1.000
_cell.angle_alpha   90.00
_cell.angle_beta   90.00
_cell.angle_gamma   90.00
#
_symmetry.space_group_name_H-M   'P 1'
#
loop_
_entity.id
_entity.type
_entity.pdbx_description
1 polymer ?
#
loop_
_entity_poly.entity_id
_entity_poly.type
_entity_poly.pdbx_seq_one_letter_code
_entity_poly.pdbx_strand_id
1 'polypeptide(L)'
;MNNVISIPSNSDVYRAYYQTRDFTVLSDAYAIRWKSKEIELSPNQYLFMVMCINKVTDLPIYSYKNKLGGWNVVKTKEIRLPEKNGKIDFAFMDTFISAIKKLAIKEVVLYSDRKIAATKELVSKNNQLNS
;
A
#
# COMPACT_ATOMS: atom_id res chain seq x y z
N MET A 1 9.37 -3.80 15.81
CA MET A 1 8.64 -4.81 15.01
C MET A 1 8.86 -4.47 13.54
N ASN A 2 8.97 -5.45 12.65
CA ASN A 2 9.03 -5.23 11.19
C ASN A 2 8.13 -6.24 10.48
N ASN A 3 7.89 -6.04 9.18
CA ASN A 3 7.05 -6.87 8.32
C ASN A 3 5.65 -7.12 8.92
N VAL A 4 5.00 -6.04 9.34
CA VAL A 4 3.63 -6.05 9.89
C VAL A 4 2.80 -4.93 9.28
N ILE A 5 1.49 -5.00 9.46
CA ILE A 5 0.56 -3.94 9.06
C ILE A 5 0.23 -3.10 10.27
N SER A 6 0.36 -1.77 10.19
CA SER A 6 -0.10 -0.85 11.23
C SER A 6 -1.42 -0.22 10.83
N ILE A 7 -2.32 -0.03 11.79
CA ILE A 7 -3.57 0.74 11.62
C ILE A 7 -3.81 1.60 12.87
N PRO A 8 -4.24 2.86 12.75
CA PRO A 8 -4.63 3.66 13.90
C PRO A 8 -5.79 3.01 14.67
N SER A 9 -5.75 3.05 16.00
CA SER A 9 -6.88 2.62 16.86
C SER A 9 -7.78 3.79 17.27
N ASN A 10 -7.30 5.02 17.12
CA ASN A 10 -8.05 6.25 17.41
C ASN A 10 -7.72 7.31 16.36
N SER A 11 -8.58 7.47 15.36
CA SER A 11 -8.38 8.43 14.27
C SER A 11 -9.70 8.82 13.61
N ASP A 12 -9.68 9.90 12.84
CA ASP A 12 -10.71 10.20 11.83
C ASP A 12 -10.49 9.40 10.55
N VAL A 13 -9.28 8.89 10.31
CA VAL A 13 -8.92 8.12 9.11
C VAL A 13 -8.26 6.81 9.54
N TYR A 14 -8.95 5.69 9.30
CA TYR A 14 -8.47 4.36 9.66
C TYR A 14 -7.76 3.68 8.48
N ARG A 15 -6.66 4.29 8.05
CA ARG A 15 -5.84 3.77 6.95
C ARG A 15 -4.74 2.86 7.49
N ALA A 16 -4.67 1.67 6.93
CA ALA A 16 -3.64 0.69 7.18
C ALA A 16 -2.40 0.93 6.30
N TYR A 17 -1.23 0.62 6.85
CA TYR A 17 0.07 0.77 6.21
C TYR A 17 0.93 -0.46 6.44
N TYR A 18 1.71 -0.84 5.43
CA TYR A 18 2.69 -1.89 5.56
C TYR A 18 4.01 -1.32 6.06
N GLN A 19 4.54 -1.87 7.15
CA GLN A 19 5.76 -1.43 7.82
C GLN A 19 6.89 -2.43 7.54
N THR A 20 7.76 -2.10 6.59
CA THR A 20 8.89 -2.94 6.15
C THR A 20 10.10 -2.88 7.07
N ARG A 21 10.25 -1.78 7.82
CA ARG A 21 11.40 -1.53 8.70
C ARG A 21 10.99 -1.66 10.16
N ASP A 22 11.99 -1.73 11.03
CA ASP A 22 11.74 -1.71 12.46
C ASP A 22 11.09 -0.40 12.89
N PHE A 23 9.97 -0.54 13.59
CA PHE A 23 9.24 0.55 14.20
C PHE A 23 8.60 0.12 15.51
N THR A 24 8.11 1.11 16.25
CA THR A 24 7.35 0.98 17.47
C THR A 24 5.94 1.53 17.27
N VAL A 25 4.94 0.87 17.86
CA VAL A 25 3.58 1.40 17.95
C VAL A 25 3.36 2.01 19.34
N LEU A 26 2.70 3.16 19.38
CA LEU A 26 2.16 3.75 20.60
C LEU A 26 0.73 3.24 20.83
N SER A 27 0.11 3.64 21.95
CA SER A 27 -1.22 3.16 22.37
C SER A 27 -2.34 3.37 21.35
N ASP A 28 -2.24 4.41 20.50
CA ASP A 28 -3.25 4.76 19.51
C ASP A 28 -3.09 4.05 18.16
N ALA A 29 -2.40 2.90 18.12
CA ALA A 29 -2.27 2.08 16.93
C ALA A 29 -2.23 0.58 17.24
N TYR A 30 -2.70 -0.22 16.30
CA TYR A 30 -2.49 -1.66 16.29
C TYR A 30 -1.37 -2.04 15.32
N ALA A 31 -0.60 -3.08 15.70
CA ALA A 31 0.26 -3.82 14.80
C ALA A 31 -0.38 -5.19 14.53
N ILE A 32 -0.72 -5.45 13.28
CA ILE A 32 -1.34 -6.68 12.79
C ILE A 32 -0.24 -7.54 12.17
N ARG A 33 -0.04 -8.74 12.73
CA ARG A 33 0.90 -9.74 12.22
C ARG A 33 0.13 -10.92 11.64
N TRP A 34 0.65 -11.47 10.55
CA TRP A 34 0.20 -12.76 10.05
C TRP A 34 0.36 -13.85 11.12
N LYS A 35 -0.71 -14.64 11.33
CA LYS A 35 -0.76 -15.61 12.44
C LYS A 35 -0.01 -16.91 12.13
N SER A 36 -0.05 -17.38 10.87
CA SER A 36 0.60 -18.64 10.51
C SER A 36 2.11 -18.47 10.53
N LYS A 37 2.80 -19.45 11.14
CA LYS A 37 4.26 -19.54 11.17
C LYS A 37 4.83 -20.40 10.04
N GLU A 38 3.97 -21.12 9.32
CA GLU A 38 4.36 -22.03 8.24
C GLU A 38 4.59 -21.29 6.92
N ILE A 39 3.95 -20.13 6.76
CA ILE A 39 4.00 -19.32 5.55
C ILE A 39 4.60 -17.97 5.91
N GLU A 40 5.77 -17.68 5.34
CA GLU A 40 6.34 -16.35 5.35
C GLU A 40 5.73 -15.53 4.21
N LEU A 41 5.12 -14.40 4.55
CA LEU A 41 4.50 -13.54 3.55
C LEU A 41 5.54 -12.65 2.88
N SER A 42 5.41 -12.48 1.56
CA SER A 42 6.24 -11.55 0.81
C SER A 42 5.83 -10.09 1.09
N PRO A 43 6.72 -9.11 0.84
CA PRO A 43 6.37 -7.69 0.88
C PRO A 43 5.19 -7.31 -0.02
N ASN A 44 5.06 -7.97 -1.18
CA ASN A 44 3.94 -7.72 -2.10
C ASN A 44 2.63 -8.27 -1.54
N GLN A 45 2.66 -9.45 -0.89
CA GLN A 45 1.49 -10.01 -0.25
C GLN A 45 0.99 -9.10 0.89
N TYR A 46 1.89 -8.55 1.72
CA TYR A 46 1.51 -7.54 2.72
C TYR A 46 0.89 -6.28 2.09
N LEU A 47 1.48 -5.75 1.00
CA LEU A 47 0.92 -4.59 0.29
C LEU A 47 -0.48 -4.88 -0.25
N PHE A 48 -0.70 -6.07 -0.81
CA PHE A 48 -2.03 -6.48 -1.26
C PHE A 48 -3.01 -6.56 -0.10
N MET A 49 -2.62 -7.18 1.02
CA MET A 49 -3.47 -7.25 2.22
C MET A 49 -3.84 -5.87 2.76
N VAL A 50 -2.92 -4.91 2.74
CA VAL A 50 -3.21 -3.50 3.09
C VAL A 50 -4.32 -2.93 2.22
N MET A 51 -4.32 -3.20 0.92
CA MET A 51 -5.41 -2.77 0.04
C MET A 51 -6.75 -3.40 0.44
N CYS A 52 -6.78 -4.69 0.75
CA CYS A 52 -8.00 -5.37 1.21
C CYS A 52 -8.49 -4.85 2.56
N ILE A 53 -7.59 -4.56 3.51
CA ILE A 53 -7.93 -3.97 4.79
C ILE A 53 -8.55 -2.59 4.59
N ASN A 54 -7.89 -1.74 3.78
CA ASN A 54 -8.37 -0.38 3.52
C ASN A 54 -9.75 -0.34 2.85
N LYS A 55 -10.16 -1.36 2.10
CA LYS A 55 -11.55 -1.47 1.59
C LYS A 55 -12.60 -1.52 2.69
N VAL A 56 -12.24 -1.96 3.90
CA VAL A 56 -13.15 -2.11 5.03
C VAL A 56 -12.91 -1.05 6.10
N THR A 57 -11.69 -0.52 6.20
CA THR A 57 -11.29 0.39 7.28
C THR A 57 -11.22 1.85 6.86
N ASP A 58 -10.79 2.15 5.63
CA ASP A 58 -10.62 3.53 5.15
C ASP A 58 -11.91 4.04 4.49
N LEU A 59 -12.98 4.10 5.29
CA LEU A 59 -14.33 4.45 4.84
C LEU A 59 -14.80 5.79 5.44
N PRO A 60 -15.51 6.64 4.68
CA PRO A 60 -16.01 7.94 5.16
C PRO A 60 -16.99 7.86 6.33
N ILE A 61 -17.54 6.67 6.61
CA ILE A 61 -18.45 6.45 7.75
C ILE A 61 -17.72 6.54 9.09
N TYR A 62 -16.40 6.32 9.11
CA TYR A 62 -15.61 6.35 10.32
C TYR A 62 -15.13 7.77 10.61
N SER A 63 -15.11 8.09 11.90
CA SER A 63 -14.64 9.37 12.41
C SER A 63 -14.34 9.22 13.89
N TYR A 64 -13.87 10.28 14.54
CA TYR A 64 -13.75 10.33 15.99
C TYR A 64 -15.07 10.04 16.72
N LYS A 65 -16.22 10.39 16.11
CA LYS A 65 -17.56 10.12 16.67
C LYS A 65 -18.05 8.70 16.38
N ASN A 66 -17.65 8.12 15.25
CA ASN A 66 -17.98 6.75 14.86
C ASN A 66 -16.69 5.92 14.71
N LYS A 67 -16.17 5.44 15.85
CA LYS A 67 -14.82 4.85 15.91
C LYS A 67 -14.80 3.42 15.40
N LEU A 68 -13.92 3.14 14.45
CA LEU A 68 -13.58 1.77 14.05
C LEU A 68 -12.69 1.08 15.08
N GLY A 69 -11.68 1.78 15.62
CA GLY A 69 -10.54 1.14 16.29
C GLY A 69 -10.80 0.55 17.68
N GLY A 70 -12.04 0.55 18.16
CA GLY A 70 -12.40 -0.21 19.36
C GLY A 70 -12.25 -1.72 19.13
N TRP A 71 -11.61 -2.44 20.06
CA TRP A 71 -11.34 -3.88 19.92
C TRP A 71 -12.59 -4.72 19.58
N ASN A 72 -13.72 -4.41 20.21
CA ASN A 72 -14.99 -5.10 19.97
C ASN A 72 -15.54 -4.93 18.54
N VAL A 73 -15.12 -3.88 17.83
CA VAL A 73 -15.50 -3.62 16.45
C VAL A 73 -14.49 -4.25 15.49
N VAL A 74 -13.18 -4.03 15.69
CA VAL A 74 -12.16 -4.53 14.75
C VAL A 74 -12.07 -6.06 14.73
N LYS A 75 -12.28 -6.74 15.87
CA LYS A 75 -12.16 -8.21 15.97
C LYS A 75 -13.19 -8.97 15.12
N THR A 76 -14.28 -8.31 14.72
CA THR A 76 -15.36 -8.89 13.90
C THR A 76 -15.30 -8.47 12.44
N LYS A 77 -14.32 -7.64 12.05
CA LYS A 77 -14.16 -7.22 10.66
C LYS A 77 -13.54 -8.34 9.84
N GLU A 78 -14.28 -8.78 8.83
CA GLU A 78 -13.80 -9.78 7.86
C GLU A 78 -13.10 -9.09 6.70
N ILE A 79 -11.91 -9.56 6.36
CA ILE A 79 -11.13 -9.09 5.23
C ILE A 79 -11.09 -10.20 4.19
N ARG A 80 -11.63 -9.94 3.00
CA ARG A 80 -11.62 -10.89 1.89
C ARG A 80 -10.28 -10.84 1.16
N LEU A 81 -9.69 -12.01 0.95
CA LEU A 81 -8.47 -12.21 0.18
C LEU A 81 -8.79 -13.01 -1.09
N PRO A 82 -7.94 -12.93 -2.13
CA PRO A 82 -8.11 -13.74 -3.33
C PRO A 82 -7.98 -15.22 -2.98
N GLU A 83 -8.79 -16.04 -3.65
CA GLU A 83 -8.85 -17.47 -3.41
C GLU A 83 -8.72 -18.24 -4.72
N LYS A 84 -8.01 -19.36 -4.67
CA LYS A 84 -7.92 -20.36 -5.72
C LYS A 84 -8.04 -21.74 -5.10
N ASN A 85 -9.06 -22.50 -5.49
CA ASN A 85 -9.35 -23.84 -5.00
C ASN A 85 -9.48 -23.93 -3.47
N GLY A 86 -10.23 -23.02 -2.82
CA GLY A 86 -10.45 -23.06 -1.37
C GLY A 86 -9.27 -22.57 -0.53
N LYS A 87 -8.21 -22.04 -1.15
CA LYS A 87 -7.01 -21.55 -0.47
C LYS A 87 -6.66 -20.14 -0.94
N ILE A 88 -6.03 -19.35 -0.07
CA ILE A 88 -5.57 -18.00 -0.42
C ILE A 88 -4.60 -18.08 -1.60
N ASP A 89 -4.85 -17.29 -2.64
CA ASP A 89 -4.01 -17.22 -3.83
C ASP A 89 -2.88 -16.20 -3.64
N PHE A 90 -1.85 -16.59 -2.91
CA PHE A 90 -0.67 -15.76 -2.66
C PHE A 90 0.09 -15.41 -3.95
N ALA A 91 0.12 -16.32 -4.93
CA ALA A 91 0.81 -16.11 -6.21
C ALA A 91 0.13 -15.00 -7.03
N PHE A 92 -1.21 -14.95 -7.00
CA PHE A 92 -1.95 -13.85 -7.58
C PHE A 92 -1.61 -12.51 -6.90
N MET A 93 -1.57 -12.47 -5.57
CA MET A 93 -1.25 -11.24 -4.81
C MET A 93 0.14 -10.70 -5.21
N ASP A 94 1.14 -11.58 -5.31
CA ASP A 94 2.49 -11.23 -5.75
C ASP A 94 2.53 -10.69 -7.18
N THR A 95 1.87 -11.41 -8.10
CA THR A 95 1.83 -11.06 -9.52
C THR A 95 1.14 -9.71 -9.72
N PHE A 96 0.01 -9.50 -9.05
CA PHE A 96 -0.77 -8.27 -9.12
C PHE A 96 0.04 -7.06 -8.68
N ILE A 97 0.64 -7.09 -7.49
CA ILE A 97 1.42 -5.97 -6.98
C ILE A 97 2.67 -5.74 -7.83
N SER A 98 3.31 -6.80 -8.31
CA SER A 98 4.46 -6.68 -9.22
C SER A 98 4.08 -5.99 -10.53
N ALA A 99 2.91 -6.31 -11.10
CA ALA A 99 2.41 -5.65 -12.30
C ALA A 99 2.14 -4.16 -12.05
N ILE A 100 1.48 -3.80 -10.94
CA ILE A 100 1.24 -2.39 -10.56
C ILE A 100 2.56 -1.63 -10.41
N LYS A 101 3.56 -2.20 -9.73
CA LYS A 101 4.89 -1.59 -9.58
C LYS A 101 5.57 -1.36 -10.93
N LYS A 102 5.54 -2.36 -11.82
CA LYS A 102 6.12 -2.24 -13.17
C LYS A 102 5.43 -1.15 -13.99
N LEU A 103 4.10 -1.04 -13.92
CA LEU A 103 3.34 0.02 -14.57
C LEU A 103 3.74 1.40 -14.05
N ALA A 104 3.81 1.57 -12.72
CA ALA A 104 4.21 2.85 -12.12
C ALA A 104 5.63 3.27 -12.52
N ILE A 105 6.60 2.34 -12.51
CA ILE A 105 7.98 2.61 -12.94
C ILE A 105 8.02 3.01 -14.42
N LYS A 106 7.29 2.31 -15.29
CA LYS A 106 7.22 2.63 -16.71
C LYS A 106 6.73 4.06 -16.95
N GLU A 107 5.65 4.47 -16.28
CA GLU A 107 5.10 5.84 -16.41
C GLU A 107 6.11 6.91 -15.95
N VAL A 108 6.84 6.65 -14.86
CA VAL A 108 7.88 7.56 -14.35
C VAL A 108 9.02 7.71 -15.35
N VAL A 109 9.49 6.62 -15.96
CA VAL A 109 10.54 6.65 -16.98
C VAL A 109 10.09 7.46 -18.20
N LEU A 110 8.89 7.19 -18.73
CA LEU A 110 8.34 7.92 -19.88
C LEU A 110 8.14 9.41 -19.61
N TYR A 111 7.76 9.79 -18.38
CA TYR A 111 7.67 11.19 -17.99
C TYR A 111 9.04 11.86 -17.99
N SER A 112 10.06 11.23 -17.39
CA SER A 112 11.43 11.73 -17.38
C SER A 112 12.01 11.89 -18.79
N ASP A 113 11.82 10.91 -19.66
CA ASP A 113 12.31 10.95 -21.04
C ASP A 113 11.70 12.10 -21.84
N ARG A 114 10.38 12.33 -21.70
CA ARG A 114 9.69 13.48 -22.32
C ARG A 114 10.25 14.81 -21.83
N LYS A 115 10.51 14.94 -20.52
CA LYS A 115 11.08 16.15 -19.94
C LYS A 115 12.50 16.41 -20.45
N ILE A 116 13.32 15.36 -20.59
CA ILE A 116 14.67 15.46 -21.15
C ILE A 116 14.61 15.87 -22.62
N ALA A 117 13.74 15.26 -23.42
CA ALA A 117 13.58 15.58 -24.84
C ALA A 117 13.17 17.05 -25.06
N ALA A 118 12.14 17.52 -24.34
CA ALA A 118 11.70 18.91 -24.41
C ALA A 118 12.80 19.91 -24.01
N THR A 119 13.59 19.58 -22.98
CA THR A 119 14.70 20.43 -22.54
C THR A 119 15.80 20.51 -23.61
N LYS A 120 16.16 19.37 -24.22
CA LYS A 120 17.14 19.32 -25.32
C LYS A 120 16.69 20.15 -26.52
N GLU A 121 15.40 20.08 -26.86
CA GLU A 121 14.83 20.88 -27.96
C GLU A 121 14.94 22.38 -27.68
N LEU A 122 14.57 22.85 -26.49
CA LEU A 122 14.67 24.26 -26.11
C LEU A 122 16.12 24.76 -26.13
N VAL A 123 17.06 23.98 -25.60
CA VAL A 123 18.49 24.33 -25.63
C VAL A 123 19.00 24.43 -27.07
N SER A 124 18.62 23.48 -27.94
CA SER A 124 19.04 23.52 -29.35
C SER A 124 18.49 24.75 -30.08
N LYS A 125 17.21 25.10 -29.87
CA LYS A 125 16.59 26.32 -30.43
C LYS A 125 17.29 27.58 -29.92
N ASN A 126 17.57 27.66 -28.62
CA ASN A 126 18.26 28.81 -28.04
C ASN A 126 19.69 28.97 -28.59
N ASN A 127 20.41 27.87 -28.80
CA ASN A 127 21.74 27.94 -29.39
C ASN A 127 21.70 28.40 -30.85
N GLN A 128 20.69 27.98 -31.63
CA GLN A 128 20.48 28.44 -33.01
C GLN A 128 20.10 29.92 -33.10
N LEU A 129 19.35 30.45 -32.13
CA LEU A 129 18.96 31.87 -32.06
C LEU A 129 20.12 32.79 -31.67
N ASN A 130 21.11 32.28 -30.95
CA ASN A 130 22.28 33.03 -30.46
C ASN A 130 23.55 32.78 -31.29
N SER A 131 23.44 32.08 -32.43
CA SER A 131 24.52 31.87 -33.42
C SER A 131 24.27 32.74 -34.65
#